data_AF-A0A4Y2V8H8-F1
#
_entry.id   AF-A0A4Y2V8H8-F1
#
_cell.length_a   1.000
_cell.length_b   1.000
_cell.length_c   1.000
_cell.angle_alpha   90.00
_cell.angle_beta   90.00
_cell.angle_gamma   90.00
#
_symmetry.space_group_name_H-M   'P 1'
#
loop_
_entity.id
_entity.type
_entity.pdbx_description
1 polymer ?
#
loop_
_entity_poly.entity_id
_entity_poly.type
_entity_poly.pdbx_seq_one_letter_code
_entity_poly.pdbx_strand_id
1 'polypeptide(L)'
;MNFIQRQLQTAVNNITQWCDSNGFTISTSKTAGVHFCRKRNLHLDPEIKLYGEDIKFVNKIRFLGVIFDKKLSFLSHVKQLRKKCESALNILKVLSTTAWGADRVSMIKIYRATVLSKLEYGCTIYGSARKSVLQKLDPVHHIALRLCSGAFRTSPVKSLYVECYEPALELKRQMLSLHYYFKIQSNSNHPFNDFKLRPFLLRLQNARKSFIPVFFTRVQDILYDFNLLYLHVTPEPKSNFPPWGIPVVQFLNPFQTFIKSDTADIIYQQIFNEHRQEYDDFIAIYTDGSKSAEHVSFAFVFPNTTPLRDTSSPGVRGFTTPRYPSVWPPSVFSSP
;
A
#
# COMPACT_ATOMS: atom_id res chain seq x y z
N MET A 1 -10.87 -7.71 -38.12
CA MET A 1 -10.51 -8.43 -36.88
C MET A 1 -9.35 -9.39 -37.08
N ASN A 2 -9.20 -9.97 -38.27
CA ASN A 2 -8.20 -11.01 -38.59
C ASN A 2 -6.76 -10.64 -38.20
N PHE A 3 -6.33 -9.38 -38.36
CA PHE A 3 -4.99 -8.97 -37.94
C PHE A 3 -4.79 -9.06 -36.41
N ILE A 4 -5.73 -8.52 -35.62
CA ILE A 4 -5.63 -8.55 -34.15
C ILE A 4 -5.75 -9.98 -33.63
N GLN A 5 -6.70 -10.75 -34.17
CA GLN A 5 -6.85 -12.16 -33.81
C GLN A 5 -5.57 -12.95 -34.08
N ARG A 6 -4.94 -12.75 -35.25
CA ARG A 6 -3.67 -13.40 -35.60
C ARG A 6 -2.56 -13.02 -34.61
N GLN A 7 -2.41 -11.73 -34.30
CA GLN A 7 -1.41 -11.26 -33.33
C GLN A 7 -1.63 -11.84 -31.93
N LEU A 8 -2.88 -11.87 -31.47
CA LEU A 8 -3.22 -12.46 -30.17
C LEU A 8 -2.99 -13.98 -30.17
N GLN A 9 -3.33 -14.68 -31.25
CA GLN A 9 -3.06 -16.11 -31.38
C GLN A 9 -1.56 -16.40 -31.38
N THR A 10 -0.75 -15.63 -32.10
CA THR A 10 0.71 -15.75 -32.06
C THR A 10 1.26 -15.53 -30.64
N ALA A 11 0.75 -14.53 -29.91
CA ALA A 11 1.14 -14.30 -28.53
C ALA A 11 0.78 -15.48 -27.61
N VAL A 12 -0.43 -16.04 -27.74
CA VAL A 12 -0.86 -17.24 -26.99
C VAL A 12 0.01 -18.44 -27.33
N ASN A 13 0.34 -18.66 -28.60
CA ASN A 13 1.21 -19.75 -29.04
C ASN A 13 2.62 -19.62 -28.44
N ASN A 14 3.19 -18.40 -28.45
CA ASN A 14 4.51 -18.15 -27.86
C ASN A 14 4.52 -18.38 -26.34
N ILE A 15 3.47 -17.95 -25.64
CA ILE A 15 3.32 -18.21 -24.20
C ILE A 15 3.20 -19.72 -23.94
N THR A 16 2.42 -20.43 -24.77
CA THR A 16 2.25 -21.88 -24.67
C THR A 16 3.57 -22.61 -24.85
N GLN A 17 4.33 -22.29 -25.91
CA GLN A 17 5.64 -22.87 -26.18
C GLN A 17 6.64 -22.59 -25.04
N TRP A 18 6.63 -21.38 -24.48
CA TRP A 18 7.45 -21.04 -23.33
C TRP A 18 7.06 -21.87 -22.10
N CYS A 19 5.77 -22.00 -21.81
CA CYS A 19 5.28 -22.84 -20.70
C CYS A 19 5.73 -24.29 -20.87
N ASP A 20 5.55 -24.86 -22.06
CA ASP A 20 5.93 -26.24 -22.36
C ASP A 20 7.46 -26.45 -22.19
N SER A 21 8.27 -25.49 -22.63
CA SER A 21 9.73 -25.52 -22.48
C SER A 21 10.20 -25.40 -21.02
N ASN A 22 9.36 -24.85 -20.14
CA ASN A 22 9.66 -24.64 -18.72
C ASN A 22 8.88 -25.61 -17.80
N GLY A 23 8.20 -26.61 -18.35
CA GLY A 23 7.46 -27.61 -17.57
C GLY A 23 6.16 -27.10 -16.93
N PHE A 24 5.57 -26.03 -17.45
CA PHE A 24 4.29 -25.50 -17.00
C PHE A 24 3.15 -25.88 -17.95
N THR A 25 1.96 -26.15 -17.41
CA THR A 25 0.74 -26.40 -18.20
C THR A 25 -0.34 -25.38 -17.86
N ILE A 26 -0.90 -24.73 -18.89
CA ILE A 26 -1.94 -23.71 -18.69
C ILE A 26 -3.32 -24.38 -18.59
N SER A 27 -4.09 -24.05 -17.56
CA SER A 27 -5.46 -24.54 -17.43
C SER A 27 -6.41 -23.81 -18.38
N THR A 28 -6.91 -24.51 -19.40
CA THR A 28 -7.90 -23.96 -20.34
C THR A 28 -9.20 -23.56 -19.64
N SER A 29 -9.66 -24.36 -18.67
CA SER A 29 -10.88 -24.10 -17.90
C SER A 29 -10.84 -22.84 -17.02
N LYS A 30 -9.64 -22.43 -16.56
CA LYS A 30 -9.43 -21.20 -15.80
C LYS A 30 -9.12 -19.98 -16.68
N THR A 31 -8.78 -20.21 -17.95
CA THR A 31 -8.41 -19.16 -18.89
C THR A 31 -9.65 -18.56 -19.55
N ALA A 32 -9.77 -17.24 -19.50
CA ALA A 32 -10.87 -16.53 -20.13
C ALA A 32 -10.40 -15.19 -20.69
N GLY A 33 -10.97 -14.79 -21.82
CA GLY A 33 -10.76 -13.50 -22.45
C GLY A 33 -11.74 -12.46 -21.95
N VAL A 34 -11.32 -11.20 -21.84
CA VAL A 34 -12.24 -10.06 -21.67
C VAL A 34 -11.87 -8.99 -22.66
N HIS A 35 -12.82 -8.64 -23.52
CA HIS A 35 -12.67 -7.53 -24.45
C HIS A 35 -13.14 -6.23 -23.78
N PHE A 36 -12.21 -5.37 -23.40
CA PHE A 36 -12.54 -4.07 -22.79
C PHE A 36 -12.96 -3.06 -23.86
N CYS A 37 -14.27 -2.80 -23.95
CA CYS A 37 -14.83 -1.91 -24.96
C CYS A 37 -16.06 -1.15 -24.42
N ARG A 38 -16.13 0.14 -24.76
CA ARG A 38 -17.29 1.02 -24.46
C ARG A 38 -18.14 1.34 -25.70
N LYS A 39 -17.78 0.81 -26.87
CA LYS A 39 -18.60 0.96 -28.08
C LYS A 39 -19.96 0.30 -27.85
N ARG A 40 -21.02 0.95 -28.33
CA ARG A 40 -22.40 0.44 -28.22
C ARG A 40 -22.72 -0.60 -29.30
N ASN A 41 -22.01 -0.53 -30.43
CA ASN A 41 -22.23 -1.43 -31.57
C ASN A 41 -21.75 -2.85 -31.24
N LEU A 42 -22.46 -3.83 -31.81
CA LEU A 42 -22.04 -5.22 -31.84
C LEU A 42 -20.64 -5.29 -32.46
N HIS A 43 -19.72 -5.89 -31.73
CA HIS A 43 -18.39 -6.22 -32.19
C HIS A 43 -18.16 -7.67 -31.82
N LEU A 44 -17.72 -8.46 -32.78
CA LEU A 44 -17.38 -9.87 -32.57
C LEU A 44 -16.16 -9.94 -31.64
N ASP A 45 -16.12 -10.96 -30.81
CA ASP A 45 -14.91 -11.29 -30.06
C ASP A 45 -13.99 -12.14 -30.94
N PRO A 46 -12.66 -12.02 -30.80
CA PRO A 46 -11.73 -12.83 -31.59
C PRO A 46 -11.79 -14.29 -31.15
N GLU A 47 -11.73 -15.21 -32.11
CA GLU A 47 -11.61 -16.64 -31.84
C GLU A 47 -10.14 -16.98 -31.58
N ILE A 48 -9.81 -17.30 -30.33
CA ILE A 48 -8.46 -17.61 -29.88
C ILE A 48 -8.47 -19.00 -29.27
N LYS A 49 -7.53 -19.85 -29.69
CA LYS A 49 -7.39 -21.23 -29.21
C LYS A 49 -6.20 -21.38 -28.28
N LEU A 50 -6.38 -22.12 -27.20
CA LEU A 50 -5.35 -22.58 -26.28
C LEU A 50 -5.38 -24.11 -26.24
N TYR A 51 -4.28 -24.77 -26.61
CA TYR A 51 -4.22 -26.23 -26.78
C TYR A 51 -5.34 -26.80 -27.69
N GLY A 52 -5.76 -26.04 -28.70
CA GLY A 52 -6.86 -26.42 -29.61
C GLY A 52 -8.27 -26.12 -29.09
N GLU A 53 -8.43 -25.76 -27.81
CA GLU A 53 -9.72 -25.36 -27.22
C GLU A 53 -9.95 -23.85 -27.32
N ASP A 54 -11.19 -23.42 -27.59
CA ASP A 54 -11.53 -22.00 -27.68
C ASP A 54 -11.54 -21.31 -26.30
N ILE A 55 -10.82 -20.19 -26.19
CA ILE A 55 -10.84 -19.33 -25.00
C ILE A 55 -12.18 -18.60 -24.92
N LYS A 56 -12.93 -18.84 -23.83
CA LYS A 56 -14.23 -18.19 -23.60
C LYS A 56 -14.05 -16.70 -23.30
N PHE A 57 -14.73 -15.85 -24.08
CA PHE A 57 -14.82 -14.43 -23.80
C PHE A 57 -15.96 -14.14 -22.82
N VAL A 58 -15.64 -13.47 -21.70
CA VAL A 58 -16.58 -13.18 -20.62
C VAL A 58 -16.74 -11.67 -20.42
N ASN A 59 -17.93 -11.25 -19.96
CA ASN A 59 -18.21 -9.84 -19.71
C ASN A 59 -17.55 -9.30 -18.43
N LYS A 60 -17.07 -10.19 -17.54
CA LYS A 60 -16.53 -9.86 -16.23
C LYS A 60 -15.53 -10.94 -15.80
N ILE A 61 -14.35 -10.53 -15.35
CA ILE A 61 -13.29 -11.43 -14.85
C ILE A 61 -12.78 -10.95 -13.50
N ARG A 62 -12.36 -11.89 -12.64
CA ARG A 62 -11.72 -11.58 -11.37
C ARG A 62 -10.22 -11.75 -11.51
N PHE A 63 -9.47 -10.70 -11.18
CA PHE A 63 -8.02 -10.72 -11.18
C PHE A 63 -7.51 -10.10 -9.88
N LEU A 64 -6.69 -10.84 -9.14
CA LEU A 64 -6.16 -10.45 -7.82
C LEU A 64 -7.25 -9.83 -6.92
N GLY A 65 -8.37 -10.52 -6.76
CA GLY A 65 -9.48 -10.08 -5.89
C GLY A 65 -10.37 -8.94 -6.43
N VAL A 66 -9.97 -8.24 -7.49
CA VAL A 66 -10.75 -7.16 -8.12
C VAL A 66 -11.52 -7.70 -9.34
N ILE A 67 -12.74 -7.20 -9.57
CA ILE A 67 -13.56 -7.62 -10.71
C ILE A 67 -13.55 -6.54 -11.78
N PHE A 68 -13.10 -6.93 -12.96
CA PHE A 68 -13.04 -6.08 -14.14
C PHE A 68 -14.22 -6.43 -15.03
N ASP A 69 -15.14 -5.49 -15.24
CA ASP A 69 -16.20 -5.60 -16.24
C ASP A 69 -15.72 -5.08 -17.60
N LYS A 70 -16.33 -5.54 -18.70
CA LYS A 70 -15.95 -5.13 -20.06
C LYS A 70 -15.90 -3.61 -20.32
N LYS A 71 -16.62 -2.81 -19.51
CA LYS A 71 -16.64 -1.34 -19.63
C LYS A 71 -15.66 -0.65 -18.69
N LEU A 72 -14.96 -1.39 -17.83
CA LEU A 72 -14.15 -0.87 -16.72
C LEU A 72 -14.94 0.16 -15.91
N SER A 73 -16.20 -0.17 -15.59
CA SER A 73 -17.07 0.66 -14.75
C SER A 73 -16.94 0.31 -13.26
N PHE A 74 -16.45 -0.88 -12.95
CA PHE A 74 -16.32 -1.46 -11.61
C PHE A 74 -17.62 -1.56 -10.81
N LEU A 75 -18.78 -1.38 -11.46
CA LEU A 75 -20.08 -1.46 -10.78
C LEU A 75 -20.33 -2.85 -10.19
N SER A 76 -19.98 -3.91 -10.93
CA SER A 76 -20.09 -5.29 -10.46
C SER A 76 -19.21 -5.53 -9.24
N HIS A 77 -17.96 -5.05 -9.28
CA HIS A 77 -17.02 -5.12 -8.17
C HIS A 77 -17.56 -4.40 -6.94
N VAL A 78 -17.99 -3.14 -7.08
CA VAL A 78 -18.50 -2.33 -5.96
C VAL A 78 -19.76 -2.94 -5.34
N LYS A 79 -20.68 -3.48 -6.14
CA LYS A 79 -21.87 -4.19 -5.62
C LYS A 79 -21.47 -5.41 -4.79
N GLN A 80 -20.53 -6.22 -5.28
CA GLN A 80 -20.07 -7.39 -4.53
C GLN A 80 -19.28 -7.00 -3.27
N LEU A 81 -18.43 -5.97 -3.38
CA LEU A 81 -17.66 -5.44 -2.26
C LEU A 81 -18.58 -4.93 -1.15
N ARG A 82 -19.62 -4.16 -1.52
CA ARG A 82 -20.66 -3.71 -0.60
C ARG A 82 -21.29 -4.88 0.14
N LYS A 83 -21.74 -5.92 -0.57
CA LYS A 83 -22.36 -7.11 0.05
C LYS A 83 -21.41 -7.82 1.03
N LYS A 84 -20.12 -7.95 0.67
CA LYS A 84 -19.10 -8.51 1.57
C LYS A 84 -18.93 -7.67 2.84
N CYS A 85 -18.97 -6.35 2.71
CA CYS A 85 -18.83 -5.45 3.84
C CYS A 85 -20.10 -5.43 4.71
N GLU A 86 -21.29 -5.46 4.10
CA GLU A 86 -22.57 -5.59 4.82
C GLU A 86 -22.63 -6.87 5.65
N SER A 87 -22.11 -7.98 5.12
CA SER A 87 -21.96 -9.22 5.90
C SER A 87 -20.99 -9.05 7.06
N ALA A 88 -19.86 -8.35 6.86
CA ALA A 88 -18.88 -8.08 7.91
C ALA A 88 -19.41 -7.13 8.99
N LEU A 89 -20.30 -6.19 8.65
CA LEU A 89 -20.98 -5.32 9.61
C LEU A 89 -21.78 -6.09 10.65
N ASN A 90 -22.23 -7.31 10.36
CA ASN A 90 -22.96 -8.11 11.34
C ASN A 90 -22.11 -8.43 12.57
N ILE A 91 -20.79 -8.55 12.42
CA ILE A 91 -19.87 -8.69 13.56
C ILE A 91 -19.96 -7.46 14.47
N LEU A 92 -19.89 -6.26 13.89
CA LEU A 92 -20.02 -5.01 14.65
C LEU A 92 -21.40 -4.87 15.30
N LYS A 93 -22.47 -5.27 14.62
CA LYS A 93 -23.83 -5.21 15.19
C LYS A 93 -23.93 -6.08 16.45
N VAL A 94 -23.38 -7.30 16.39
CA VAL A 94 -23.37 -8.23 17.53
C VAL A 94 -22.55 -7.66 18.69
N LEU A 95 -21.37 -7.07 18.40
CA LEU A 95 -20.49 -6.52 19.42
C LEU A 95 -20.93 -5.15 19.97
N SER A 96 -21.85 -4.45 19.30
CA SER A 96 -22.38 -3.14 19.71
C SER A 96 -23.52 -3.22 20.74
N THR A 97 -23.84 -4.39 21.29
CA THR A 97 -24.92 -4.55 22.28
C THR A 97 -24.59 -3.90 23.62
N THR A 98 -25.55 -3.28 24.28
CA THR A 98 -25.30 -2.49 25.50
C THR A 98 -24.99 -3.29 26.75
N ALA A 99 -25.39 -4.56 26.83
CA ALA A 99 -25.22 -5.39 28.03
C ALA A 99 -23.82 -6.02 28.18
N TRP A 100 -23.18 -6.38 27.06
CA TRP A 100 -21.88 -7.07 27.02
C TRP A 100 -20.99 -6.62 25.86
N GLY A 101 -21.32 -5.48 25.24
CA GLY A 101 -20.65 -5.00 24.05
C GLY A 101 -19.21 -4.58 24.27
N ALA A 102 -18.47 -4.52 23.17
CA ALA A 102 -17.08 -4.07 23.18
C ALA A 102 -16.99 -2.55 23.41
N ASP A 103 -15.91 -2.12 24.04
CA ASP A 103 -15.59 -0.70 24.17
C ASP A 103 -15.36 -0.06 22.78
N ARG A 104 -15.49 1.26 22.71
CA ARG A 104 -15.38 2.02 21.46
C ARG A 104 -14.03 1.84 20.76
N VAL A 105 -12.93 1.76 21.50
CA VAL A 105 -11.59 1.62 20.92
C VAL A 105 -11.47 0.25 20.25
N SER A 106 -11.92 -0.80 20.93
CA SER A 106 -11.99 -2.15 20.36
C SER A 106 -12.92 -2.22 19.15
N MET A 107 -14.10 -1.59 19.21
CA MET A 107 -15.03 -1.53 18.09
C MET A 107 -14.42 -0.90 16.84
N ILE A 108 -13.71 0.23 16.99
CA ILE A 108 -13.01 0.88 15.87
C ILE A 108 -11.89 -0.02 15.32
N LYS A 109 -11.13 -0.70 16.17
CA LYS A 109 -10.11 -1.67 15.72
C LYS A 109 -10.72 -2.80 14.89
N ILE A 110 -11.82 -3.38 15.36
CA ILE A 110 -12.53 -4.46 14.66
C ILE A 110 -13.11 -3.95 13.33
N TYR A 111 -13.68 -2.75 13.32
CA TYR A 111 -14.14 -2.10 12.11
C TYR A 111 -13.02 -1.96 11.07
N ARG A 112 -11.86 -1.42 11.49
CA ARG A 112 -10.68 -1.26 10.63
C ARG A 112 -10.24 -2.60 10.04
N ALA A 113 -10.14 -3.63 10.89
CA ALA A 113 -9.67 -4.94 10.49
C ALA A 113 -10.64 -5.71 9.57
N THR A 114 -11.95 -5.57 9.76
CA THR A 114 -12.95 -6.44 9.10
C THR A 114 -13.69 -5.80 7.94
N VAL A 115 -13.96 -4.50 8.01
CA VAL A 115 -14.76 -3.76 7.02
C VAL A 115 -13.87 -2.82 6.22
N LEU A 116 -13.12 -1.96 6.90
CA LEU A 116 -12.30 -0.95 6.22
C LEU A 116 -11.21 -1.59 5.36
N SER A 117 -10.52 -2.62 5.87
CA SER A 117 -9.52 -3.38 5.12
C SER A 117 -10.05 -3.90 3.76
N LYS A 118 -11.32 -4.31 3.69
CA LYS A 118 -11.98 -4.73 2.45
C LYS A 118 -12.26 -3.54 1.52
N LEU A 119 -12.66 -2.40 2.08
CA LEU A 119 -12.92 -1.15 1.36
C LEU A 119 -11.65 -0.42 0.89
N GLU A 120 -10.49 -0.76 1.44
CA GLU A 120 -9.19 -0.22 1.04
C GLU A 120 -8.51 -1.10 0.00
N TYR A 121 -8.71 -2.42 0.07
CA TYR A 121 -8.10 -3.36 -0.87
C TYR A 121 -8.50 -3.10 -2.33
N GLY A 122 -7.52 -2.76 -3.17
CA GLY A 122 -7.72 -2.54 -4.60
C GLY A 122 -8.34 -1.20 -4.97
N CYS A 123 -8.47 -0.26 -4.02
CA CYS A 123 -9.10 1.03 -4.27
C CYS A 123 -8.30 1.94 -5.21
N THR A 124 -6.99 1.73 -5.35
CA THR A 124 -6.15 2.39 -6.37
C THR A 124 -6.60 2.05 -7.79
N ILE A 125 -7.15 0.84 -7.98
CA ILE A 125 -7.69 0.33 -9.24
C ILE A 125 -9.14 0.78 -9.41
N TYR A 126 -10.07 0.25 -8.60
CA TYR A 126 -11.50 0.55 -8.78
C TYR A 126 -11.87 2.00 -8.41
N GLY A 127 -10.98 2.74 -7.76
CA GLY A 127 -11.12 4.18 -7.53
C GLY A 127 -11.22 4.99 -8.82
N SER A 128 -10.90 4.39 -9.98
CA SER A 128 -11.21 4.95 -11.29
C SER A 128 -12.68 4.76 -11.71
N ALA A 129 -13.57 4.30 -10.83
CA ALA A 129 -15.00 4.24 -11.10
C ALA A 129 -15.64 5.64 -10.98
N ARG A 130 -16.85 5.80 -11.54
CA ARG A 130 -17.59 7.06 -11.40
C ARG A 130 -17.92 7.33 -9.93
N LYS A 131 -17.97 8.61 -9.55
CA LYS A 131 -18.31 9.05 -8.19
C LYS A 131 -19.62 8.42 -7.68
N SER A 132 -20.66 8.38 -8.51
CA SER A 132 -21.95 7.75 -8.17
C SER A 132 -21.87 6.23 -7.93
N VAL A 133 -20.88 5.55 -8.50
CA VAL A 133 -20.62 4.13 -8.23
C VAL A 133 -19.89 3.99 -6.89
N LEU A 134 -18.84 4.78 -6.66
CA LEU A 134 -18.05 4.76 -5.42
C LEU A 134 -18.88 5.11 -4.19
N GLN A 135 -19.77 6.10 -4.30
CA GLN A 135 -20.67 6.55 -3.22
C GLN A 135 -21.61 5.44 -2.72
N LYS A 136 -21.78 4.34 -3.46
CA LYS A 136 -22.55 3.18 -2.99
C LYS A 136 -21.90 2.49 -1.79
N LEU A 137 -20.61 2.72 -1.54
CA LEU A 137 -19.86 2.18 -0.40
C LEU A 137 -19.96 3.05 0.86
N ASP A 138 -20.22 4.35 0.71
CA ASP A 138 -20.25 5.30 1.83
C ASP A 138 -21.26 4.90 2.94
N PRO A 139 -22.48 4.40 2.64
CA PRO A 139 -23.41 3.98 3.67
C PRO A 139 -22.86 2.87 4.58
N VAL A 140 -22.03 1.96 4.05
CA VAL A 140 -21.41 0.89 4.84
C VAL A 140 -20.45 1.49 5.86
N HIS A 141 -19.61 2.44 5.44
CA HIS A 141 -18.70 3.19 6.32
C HIS A 141 -19.48 3.93 7.40
N HIS A 142 -20.52 4.67 7.01
CA HIS A 142 -21.32 5.46 7.96
C HIS A 142 -22.05 4.60 8.98
N ILE A 143 -22.62 3.46 8.56
CA ILE A 143 -23.24 2.51 9.49
C ILE A 143 -22.20 1.97 10.47
N ALA A 144 -21.00 1.60 9.99
CA ALA A 144 -19.94 1.12 10.86
C ALA A 144 -19.56 2.16 11.93
N LEU A 145 -19.36 3.42 11.54
CA LEU A 145 -18.98 4.49 12.48
C LEU A 145 -20.07 4.74 13.52
N ARG A 146 -21.35 4.64 13.16
CA ARG A 146 -22.46 4.74 14.12
C ARG A 146 -22.46 3.59 15.10
N LEU A 147 -22.26 2.36 14.63
CA LEU A 147 -22.17 1.18 15.50
C LEU A 147 -20.97 1.28 16.47
N CYS A 148 -19.84 1.79 16.00
CA CYS A 148 -18.64 1.90 16.83
C CYS A 148 -18.72 3.03 17.85
N SER A 149 -19.36 4.15 17.52
CA SER A 149 -19.50 5.29 18.43
C SER A 149 -20.76 5.25 19.30
N GLY A 150 -21.70 4.33 19.03
CA GLY A 150 -23.02 4.32 19.66
C GLY A 150 -23.91 5.50 19.25
N ALA A 151 -23.52 6.26 18.23
CA ALA A 151 -24.25 7.45 17.80
C ALA A 151 -25.63 7.12 17.20
N PHE A 152 -26.58 8.02 17.39
CA PHE A 152 -27.92 7.90 16.81
C PHE A 152 -27.88 7.76 15.29
N ARG A 153 -28.93 7.14 14.72
CA ARG A 153 -29.06 6.98 13.26
C ARG A 153 -29.09 8.33 12.52
N THR A 154 -29.56 9.39 13.19
CA THR A 154 -29.69 10.76 12.67
C THR A 154 -28.43 11.62 12.84
N SER A 155 -27.41 11.17 13.58
CA SER A 155 -26.22 12.00 13.84
C SER A 155 -25.53 12.42 12.54
N PRO A 156 -25.06 13.68 12.39
CA PRO A 156 -24.41 14.13 11.16
C PRO A 156 -23.14 13.34 10.84
N VAL A 157 -22.96 12.96 9.56
CA VAL A 157 -21.81 12.13 9.12
C VAL A 157 -20.47 12.83 9.36
N LYS A 158 -20.39 14.15 9.16
CA LYS A 158 -19.16 14.92 9.40
C LYS A 158 -18.73 14.84 10.87
N SER A 159 -19.69 14.89 11.80
CA SER A 159 -19.42 14.72 13.22
C SER A 159 -18.89 13.32 13.54
N LEU A 160 -19.44 12.27 12.90
CA LEU A 160 -18.93 10.90 13.08
C LEU A 160 -17.47 10.75 12.65
N TYR A 161 -17.03 11.42 11.59
CA TYR A 161 -15.64 11.38 11.14
C TYR A 161 -14.68 11.94 12.18
N VAL A 162 -15.03 13.10 12.76
CA VAL A 162 -14.23 13.74 13.80
C VAL A 162 -14.23 12.88 15.06
N GLU A 163 -15.41 12.44 15.49
CA GLU A 163 -15.59 11.65 16.71
C GLU A 163 -14.83 10.32 16.63
N CYS A 164 -14.97 9.58 15.52
CA CYS A 164 -14.30 8.28 15.37
C CYS A 164 -12.82 8.38 14.95
N TYR A 165 -12.28 9.58 14.74
CA TYR A 165 -10.97 9.79 14.11
C TYR A 165 -10.83 9.03 12.78
N GLU A 166 -11.89 9.06 11.97
CA GLU A 166 -11.96 8.33 10.70
C GLU A 166 -12.32 9.27 9.54
N PRO A 167 -11.45 9.45 8.54
CA PRO A 167 -11.77 10.29 7.40
C PRO A 167 -12.86 9.67 6.50
N ALA A 168 -13.43 10.50 5.63
CA ALA A 168 -14.31 10.05 4.57
C ALA A 168 -13.60 9.05 3.64
N LEU A 169 -14.33 8.08 3.08
CA LEU A 169 -13.75 7.08 2.19
C LEU A 169 -13.09 7.71 0.94
N GLU A 170 -13.58 8.86 0.48
CA GLU A 170 -12.95 9.59 -0.64
C GLU A 170 -11.52 10.00 -0.30
N LEU A 171 -11.30 10.61 0.87
CA LEU A 171 -9.98 11.00 1.36
C LEU A 171 -9.07 9.77 1.57
N LYS A 172 -9.60 8.67 2.13
CA LYS A 172 -8.81 7.43 2.27
C LYS A 172 -8.33 6.88 0.93
N ARG A 173 -9.20 6.89 -0.09
CA ARG A 173 -8.82 6.46 -1.45
C ARG A 173 -7.76 7.36 -2.07
N GLN A 174 -7.84 8.68 -1.83
CA GLN A 174 -6.82 9.63 -2.26
C GLN A 174 -5.48 9.36 -1.55
N MET A 175 -5.50 9.19 -0.23
CA MET A 175 -4.31 8.85 0.57
C MET A 175 -3.64 7.56 0.07
N LEU A 176 -4.41 6.49 -0.15
CA LEU A 176 -3.87 5.23 -0.69
C LEU A 176 -3.35 5.36 -2.13
N SER A 177 -3.95 6.24 -2.94
CA SER A 177 -3.44 6.56 -4.28
C SER A 177 -2.12 7.32 -4.23
N LEU A 178 -1.97 8.25 -3.30
CA LEU A 178 -0.71 8.97 -3.05
C LEU A 178 0.38 8.04 -2.53
N HIS A 179 0.09 7.18 -1.55
CA HIS A 179 1.04 6.18 -1.05
C HIS A 179 1.56 5.29 -2.19
N TYR A 180 0.66 4.83 -3.06
CA TYR A 180 1.06 4.03 -4.21
C TYR A 180 1.90 4.84 -5.21
N TYR A 181 1.52 6.09 -5.49
CA TYR A 181 2.29 6.96 -6.38
C TYR A 181 3.69 7.24 -5.86
N PHE A 182 3.85 7.62 -4.59
CA PHE A 182 5.15 7.88 -3.99
C PHE A 182 6.02 6.63 -3.94
N LYS A 183 5.43 5.44 -3.73
CA LYS A 183 6.14 4.16 -3.87
C LYS A 183 6.67 3.92 -5.28
N ILE A 184 5.92 4.32 -6.31
CA ILE A 184 6.39 4.25 -7.70
C ILE A 184 7.54 5.22 -7.93
N GLN A 185 7.44 6.46 -7.41
CA GLN A 185 8.46 7.49 -7.58
C GLN A 185 9.75 7.17 -6.82
N SER A 186 9.66 6.60 -5.61
CA SER A 186 10.82 6.21 -4.82
C SER A 186 11.63 5.09 -5.47
N ASN A 187 11.00 4.23 -6.27
CA ASN A 187 11.66 3.09 -6.89
C ASN A 187 11.93 3.34 -8.38
N SER A 188 13.18 3.67 -8.70
CA SER A 188 13.63 3.92 -10.08
C SER A 188 13.52 2.70 -11.00
N ASN A 189 13.53 1.47 -10.46
CA ASN A 189 13.35 0.24 -11.23
C ASN A 189 11.88 -0.10 -11.49
N HIS A 190 10.94 0.66 -10.93
CA HIS A 190 9.53 0.40 -11.14
C HIS A 190 9.14 0.66 -12.60
N PRO A 191 8.41 -0.25 -13.28
CA PRO A 191 8.06 -0.11 -14.70
C PRO A 191 7.28 1.18 -15.06
N PHE A 192 6.67 1.80 -14.06
CA PHE A 192 5.90 3.03 -14.19
C PHE A 192 6.57 4.27 -13.58
N ASN A 193 7.85 4.21 -13.17
CA ASN A 193 8.56 5.35 -12.59
C ASN A 193 8.61 6.54 -13.57
N ASP A 194 9.02 6.30 -14.83
CA ASP A 194 8.99 7.28 -15.93
C ASP A 194 7.75 7.14 -16.82
N PHE A 195 6.60 6.80 -16.23
CA PHE A 195 5.38 6.64 -17.04
C PHE A 195 4.94 7.98 -17.63
N LYS A 196 4.93 8.05 -18.98
CA LYS A 196 4.37 9.17 -19.75
C LYS A 196 3.23 8.69 -20.63
N LEU A 197 2.05 9.32 -20.49
CA LEU A 197 0.92 8.97 -21.34
C LEU A 197 1.18 9.45 -22.77
N ARG A 198 1.02 8.56 -23.76
CA ARG A 198 1.27 8.89 -25.17
C ARG A 198 0.40 10.08 -25.62
N PRO A 199 0.93 11.04 -26.41
CA PRO A 199 0.20 12.26 -26.80
C PRO A 199 -1.16 12.02 -27.46
N PHE A 200 -1.29 10.96 -28.27
CA PHE A 200 -2.57 10.64 -28.91
C PHE A 200 -3.63 10.16 -27.89
N LEU A 201 -3.23 9.46 -26.82
CA LEU A 201 -4.14 9.02 -25.75
C LEU A 201 -4.61 10.22 -24.93
N LEU A 202 -3.72 11.18 -24.66
CA LEU A 202 -4.08 12.45 -24.03
C LEU A 202 -5.12 13.21 -24.86
N ARG A 203 -4.92 13.34 -26.18
CA ARG A 203 -5.91 13.96 -27.07
C ARG A 203 -7.28 13.26 -27.02
N LEU A 204 -7.29 11.92 -27.05
CA LEU A 204 -8.52 11.13 -26.97
C LEU A 204 -9.24 11.30 -25.62
N GLN A 205 -8.49 11.39 -24.52
CA GLN A 205 -9.02 11.64 -23.19
C GLN A 205 -9.64 13.05 -23.11
N ASN A 206 -8.93 14.07 -23.59
CA ASN A 206 -9.40 15.46 -23.57
C ASN A 206 -10.64 15.67 -24.46
N ALA A 207 -10.72 14.98 -25.59
CA ALA A 207 -11.89 15.00 -26.48
C ALA A 207 -13.13 14.36 -25.84
N ARG A 208 -12.97 13.51 -24.82
CA ARG A 208 -14.06 12.78 -24.15
C ARG A 208 -14.13 13.15 -22.68
N LYS A 209 -14.70 14.31 -22.36
CA LYS A 209 -14.88 14.81 -20.97
C LYS A 209 -15.57 13.82 -20.01
N SER A 210 -16.35 12.86 -20.51
CA SER A 210 -17.00 11.82 -19.69
C SER A 210 -16.10 10.62 -19.37
N PHE A 211 -14.89 10.57 -19.93
CA PHE A 211 -13.89 9.55 -19.65
C PHE A 211 -13.19 9.87 -18.33
N ILE A 212 -12.99 8.83 -17.52
CA ILE A 212 -12.33 9.00 -16.23
C ILE A 212 -10.83 9.04 -16.49
N PRO A 213 -10.11 10.06 -16.02
CA PRO A 213 -8.68 10.17 -16.26
C PRO A 213 -7.89 8.94 -15.79
N VAL A 214 -6.77 8.68 -16.47
CA VAL A 214 -5.83 7.62 -16.06
C VAL A 214 -5.27 7.91 -14.67
N PHE A 215 -4.73 6.87 -14.01
CA PHE A 215 -4.24 6.95 -12.63
C PHE A 215 -3.34 8.17 -12.36
N PHE A 216 -2.28 8.36 -13.15
CA PHE A 216 -1.33 9.46 -12.96
C PHE A 216 -1.97 10.84 -13.10
N THR A 217 -2.90 11.03 -14.04
CA THR A 217 -3.64 12.30 -14.16
C THR A 217 -4.50 12.56 -12.92
N ARG A 218 -5.21 11.53 -12.42
CA ARG A 218 -6.02 11.68 -11.19
C ARG A 218 -5.16 11.99 -9.98
N VAL A 219 -3.97 11.40 -9.88
CA VAL A 219 -3.04 11.68 -8.78
C VAL A 219 -2.45 13.08 -8.90
N GLN A 220 -2.19 13.58 -10.11
CA GLN A 220 -1.72 14.94 -10.32
C GLN A 220 -2.72 15.98 -9.78
N ASP A 221 -4.02 15.77 -10.03
CA ASP A 221 -5.07 16.62 -9.48
C ASP A 221 -5.05 16.61 -7.95
N ILE A 222 -4.89 15.42 -7.34
CA ILE A 222 -4.76 15.27 -5.89
C ILE A 222 -3.50 16.00 -5.37
N LEU A 223 -2.35 15.84 -6.03
CA LEU A 223 -1.11 16.51 -5.62
C LEU A 223 -1.26 18.04 -5.68
N TYR A 224 -1.94 18.56 -6.69
CA TYR A 224 -2.25 19.99 -6.78
C TYR A 224 -3.16 20.44 -5.63
N ASP A 225 -4.26 19.72 -5.39
CA ASP A 225 -5.22 20.04 -4.33
C ASP A 225 -4.59 20.06 -2.93
N PHE A 226 -3.61 19.20 -2.67
CA PHE A 226 -2.90 19.11 -1.39
C PHE A 226 -1.59 19.91 -1.34
N ASN A 227 -1.23 20.66 -2.40
CA ASN A 227 0.02 21.40 -2.52
C ASN A 227 1.30 20.53 -2.34
N LEU A 228 1.29 19.35 -2.96
CA LEU A 228 2.33 18.31 -2.86
C LEU A 228 3.17 18.17 -4.14
N LEU A 229 3.00 19.07 -5.12
CA LEU A 229 3.63 18.97 -6.44
C LEU A 229 5.17 19.08 -6.40
N TYR A 230 5.70 19.83 -5.43
CA TYR A 230 7.14 20.11 -5.32
C TYR A 230 7.82 19.31 -4.20
N LEU A 231 7.19 18.24 -3.72
CA LEU A 231 7.80 17.37 -2.73
C LEU A 231 8.94 16.56 -3.35
N HIS A 232 10.10 16.63 -2.72
CA HIS A 232 11.23 15.75 -3.04
C HIS A 232 10.97 14.36 -2.45
N VAL A 233 10.77 13.38 -3.32
CA VAL A 233 10.57 11.98 -2.93
C VAL A 233 11.93 11.34 -2.63
N THR A 234 12.11 10.85 -1.41
CA THR A 234 13.30 10.07 -1.05
C THR A 234 13.29 8.74 -1.80
N PRO A 235 14.38 8.37 -2.50
CA PRO A 235 14.46 7.08 -3.17
C PRO A 235 14.39 5.93 -2.18
N GLU A 236 13.78 4.82 -2.61
CA GLU A 236 13.72 3.58 -1.82
C GLU A 236 15.14 3.03 -1.68
N PRO A 237 15.61 2.71 -0.46
CA PRO A 237 16.93 2.16 -0.27
C PRO A 237 17.01 0.80 -0.99
N LYS A 238 18.10 0.60 -1.74
CA LYS A 238 18.34 -0.68 -2.41
C LYS A 238 18.69 -1.71 -1.36
N SER A 239 17.82 -2.72 -1.18
CA SER A 239 18.19 -3.89 -0.39
C SER A 239 19.21 -4.70 -1.19
N ASN A 240 20.46 -4.65 -0.76
CA ASN A 240 21.52 -5.52 -1.27
C ASN A 240 21.42 -6.94 -0.70
N PHE A 241 20.53 -7.16 0.26
CA PHE A 241 20.27 -8.47 0.86
C PHE A 241 19.05 -9.12 0.21
N PRO A 242 19.12 -10.40 -0.17
CA PRO A 242 17.93 -11.13 -0.57
C PRO A 242 16.97 -11.23 0.63
N PRO A 243 15.65 -11.25 0.41
CA PRO A 243 14.68 -11.28 1.50
C PRO A 243 14.72 -12.56 2.36
N TRP A 244 15.36 -13.62 1.86
CA TRP A 244 15.65 -14.86 2.60
C TRP A 244 17.06 -14.89 3.22
N GLY A 245 17.90 -13.91 2.94
CA GLY A 245 19.25 -13.80 3.50
C GLY A 245 19.19 -13.10 4.84
N ILE A 246 19.65 -13.77 5.89
CA ILE A 246 19.89 -13.12 7.18
C ILE A 246 21.24 -12.41 7.05
N PRO A 247 21.31 -11.07 7.14
CA PRO A 247 22.60 -10.38 7.09
C PRO A 247 23.46 -10.86 8.26
N VAL A 248 24.69 -11.28 7.97
CA VAL A 248 25.66 -11.61 9.00
C VAL A 248 26.16 -10.28 9.58
N VAL A 249 25.61 -9.89 10.73
CA VAL A 249 26.07 -8.72 11.47
C VAL A 249 27.27 -9.13 12.31
N GLN A 250 28.45 -8.58 12.01
CA GLN A 250 29.60 -8.68 12.88
C GLN A 250 29.38 -7.74 14.07
N PHE A 251 29.41 -8.29 15.28
CA PHE A 251 29.22 -7.55 16.51
C PHE A 251 30.55 -7.42 17.24
N LEU A 252 30.98 -6.17 17.47
CA LEU A 252 32.15 -5.86 18.29
C LEU A 252 31.67 -5.36 19.65
N ASN A 253 32.19 -5.95 20.72
CA ASN A 253 31.92 -5.51 22.09
C ASN A 253 33.23 -5.19 22.81
N PRO A 254 33.79 -3.98 22.61
CA PRO A 254 35.04 -3.58 23.24
C PRO A 254 34.96 -3.50 24.77
N PHE A 255 33.74 -3.56 25.34
CA PHE A 255 33.50 -3.47 26.77
C PHE A 255 33.29 -4.83 27.46
N GLN A 256 33.31 -5.95 26.71
CA GLN A 256 32.90 -7.27 27.21
C GLN A 256 33.67 -7.74 28.46
N THR A 257 34.94 -7.36 28.57
CA THR A 257 35.84 -7.78 29.66
C THR A 257 35.76 -6.90 30.91
N PHE A 258 35.00 -5.78 30.88
CA PHE A 258 34.96 -4.80 31.95
C PHE A 258 33.68 -4.88 32.78
N ILE A 259 33.82 -5.13 34.09
CA ILE A 259 32.70 -5.21 35.04
C ILE A 259 32.29 -3.80 35.46
N LYS A 260 30.99 -3.49 35.30
CA LYS A 260 30.43 -2.15 35.53
C LYS A 260 30.56 -1.63 36.97
N SER A 261 30.57 -2.52 37.97
CA SER A 261 30.72 -2.13 39.37
C SER A 261 32.15 -1.74 39.74
N ASP A 262 33.13 -2.27 39.01
CA ASP A 262 34.55 -2.26 39.43
C ASP A 262 35.43 -1.44 38.49
N THR A 263 34.88 -1.00 37.35
CA THR A 263 35.59 -0.22 36.33
C THR A 263 35.23 1.25 36.45
N ALA A 264 36.25 2.11 36.57
CA ALA A 264 36.05 3.56 36.63
C ALA A 264 35.49 4.12 35.31
N ASP A 265 34.61 5.10 35.37
CA ASP A 265 33.96 5.72 34.20
C ASP A 265 34.96 6.23 33.15
N ILE A 266 36.13 6.70 33.59
CA ILE A 266 37.20 7.20 32.72
C ILE A 266 37.72 6.11 31.77
N ILE A 267 37.75 4.86 32.20
CA ILE A 267 38.20 3.72 31.39
C ILE A 267 37.20 3.46 30.26
N TYR A 268 35.90 3.52 30.55
CA TYR A 268 34.86 3.38 29.53
C TYR A 268 34.89 4.51 28.50
N GLN A 269 35.14 5.75 28.95
CA GLN A 269 35.28 6.89 28.05
C GLN A 269 36.49 6.74 27.13
N GLN A 270 37.62 6.26 27.67
CA GLN A 270 38.82 6.03 26.88
C GLN A 270 38.61 4.95 25.82
N ILE A 271 38.07 3.78 26.19
CA ILE A 271 37.78 2.69 25.24
C ILE A 271 36.80 3.16 24.15
N PHE A 272 35.78 3.93 24.52
CA PHE A 272 34.85 4.51 23.54
C PHE A 272 35.56 5.44 22.55
N ASN A 273 36.44 6.31 23.04
CA ASN A 273 37.17 7.26 22.19
C ASN A 273 38.17 6.54 21.28
N GLU A 274 38.89 5.54 21.77
CA GLU A 274 39.78 4.70 20.97
C GLU A 274 39.00 3.96 19.87
N HIS A 275 37.87 3.35 20.21
CA HIS A 275 36.99 2.72 19.23
C HIS A 275 36.40 3.73 18.23
N ARG A 276 36.09 4.96 18.65
CA ARG A 276 35.63 6.02 17.74
C ARG A 276 36.71 6.52 16.79
N GLN A 277 37.97 6.48 17.22
CA GLN A 277 39.12 6.82 16.38
C GLN A 277 39.43 5.69 15.38
N GLU A 278 39.32 4.43 15.79
CA GLU A 278 39.52 3.27 14.90
C GLU A 278 38.48 3.22 13.77
N TYR A 279 37.25 3.65 14.04
CA TYR A 279 36.14 3.69 13.08
C TYR A 279 35.69 5.14 12.80
N ASP A 280 36.63 6.06 12.60
CA ASP A 280 36.37 7.47 12.32
C ASP A 280 35.68 7.68 10.95
N ASP A 281 36.04 6.86 9.96
CA ASP A 281 35.44 6.79 8.62
C ASP A 281 33.99 6.24 8.62
N PHE A 282 33.50 5.76 9.76
CA PHE A 282 32.18 5.15 9.89
C PHE A 282 31.17 6.14 10.49
N ILE A 283 29.92 6.09 9.99
CA ILE A 283 28.82 6.91 10.53
C ILE A 283 28.43 6.38 11.91
N ALA A 284 28.63 7.21 12.93
CA ALA A 284 28.21 6.88 14.28
C ALA A 284 26.68 6.97 14.40
N ILE A 285 26.03 5.84 14.69
CA ILE A 285 24.59 5.78 14.99
C ILE A 285 24.42 5.45 16.46
N TYR A 286 23.83 6.36 17.21
CA TYR A 286 23.54 6.14 18.62
C TYR A 286 22.16 5.55 18.77
N THR A 287 22.00 4.50 19.56
CA THR A 287 20.70 3.88 19.79
C THR A 287 20.36 3.92 21.27
N ASP A 288 19.08 3.93 21.61
CA ASP A 288 18.63 3.67 22.97
C ASP A 288 17.43 2.73 22.90
N GLY A 289 17.32 1.83 23.86
CA GLY A 289 16.24 0.85 23.94
C GLY A 289 15.57 0.95 25.31
N SER A 290 14.26 1.19 25.32
CA SER A 290 13.47 1.21 26.54
C SER A 290 12.52 0.02 26.59
N LYS A 291 12.38 -0.57 27.78
CA LYS A 291 11.47 -1.68 28.03
C LYS A 291 10.59 -1.33 29.22
N SER A 292 9.28 -1.33 28.99
CA SER A 292 8.24 -1.31 30.00
C SER A 292 7.62 -2.70 30.14
N ALA A 293 6.72 -2.89 31.10
CA ALA A 293 6.03 -4.16 31.32
C ALA A 293 5.24 -4.65 30.10
N GLU A 294 4.74 -3.72 29.26
CA GLU A 294 3.87 -4.05 28.12
C GLU A 294 4.50 -3.75 26.74
N HIS A 295 5.56 -2.94 26.69
CA HIS A 295 6.11 -2.43 25.43
C HIS A 295 7.64 -2.34 25.45
N VAL A 296 8.25 -2.57 24.30
CA VAL A 296 9.66 -2.29 24.02
C VAL A 296 9.70 -1.20 22.94
N SER A 297 10.51 -0.17 23.13
CA SER A 297 10.76 0.89 22.17
C SER A 297 12.26 1.05 21.93
N PHE A 298 12.62 1.62 20.79
CA PHE A 298 13.99 2.02 20.50
C PHE A 298 14.00 3.40 19.85
N ALA A 299 15.09 4.12 20.04
CA ALA A 299 15.38 5.38 19.38
C ALA A 299 16.77 5.29 18.75
N PHE A 300 17.01 6.03 17.67
CA PHE A 300 18.34 6.18 17.11
C PHE A 300 18.57 7.62 16.66
N VAL A 301 19.83 8.04 16.67
CA VAL A 301 20.25 9.39 16.30
C VAL A 301 21.39 9.31 15.29
N PHE A 302 21.21 10.00 14.16
CA PHE A 302 22.28 10.28 13.20
C PHE A 302 22.90 11.66 13.47
N PRO A 303 24.20 11.86 13.25
CA PRO A 303 24.86 13.13 13.51
C PRO A 303 24.37 14.28 12.60
N ASN A 304 23.88 13.97 11.39
CA ASN A 304 23.63 14.95 10.32
C ASN A 304 22.17 15.09 9.87
N THR A 305 21.20 14.47 10.56
CA THR A 305 19.77 14.67 10.26
C THR A 305 19.06 15.26 11.46
N THR A 306 18.43 16.43 11.28
CA THR A 306 17.41 16.93 12.20
C THR A 306 16.37 15.82 12.43
N PRO A 307 15.90 15.62 13.67
CA PRO A 307 14.94 14.55 13.96
C PRO A 307 13.68 14.76 13.12
N LEU A 308 13.38 13.80 12.25
CA LEU A 308 12.13 13.73 11.50
C LEU A 308 10.98 13.70 12.52
N ARG A 309 10.19 14.79 12.56
CA ARG A 309 8.91 14.83 13.26
C ARG A 309 7.96 13.90 12.54
N ASP A 310 7.79 12.68 13.08
CA ASP A 310 6.72 11.81 12.60
C ASP A 310 5.39 12.26 13.22
N THR A 311 4.44 12.58 12.34
CA THR A 311 3.09 12.98 12.70
C THR A 311 2.27 11.76 13.14
N SER A 312 1.93 11.73 14.43
CA SER A 312 0.74 11.08 15.01
C SER A 312 0.31 9.72 14.43
N SER A 313 0.97 8.65 14.88
CA SER A 313 0.38 7.33 15.06
C SER A 313 0.31 7.02 16.57
N PRO A 314 -0.78 6.43 17.11
CA PRO A 314 -0.87 6.11 18.52
C PRO A 314 0.05 4.90 18.80
N GLY A 315 1.31 5.17 19.15
CA GLY A 315 2.26 4.10 19.43
C GLY A 315 3.69 4.49 19.74
N VAL A 316 4.15 5.73 19.51
CA VAL A 316 5.49 6.16 19.95
C VAL A 316 5.46 7.64 20.31
N ARG A 317 5.59 7.96 21.60
CA ARG A 317 5.95 9.29 22.09
C ARG A 317 7.10 9.14 23.06
N GLY A 318 8.11 10.00 22.92
CA GLY A 318 9.13 10.22 23.94
C GLY A 318 10.50 10.53 23.35
N PHE A 319 10.93 11.78 23.50
CA PHE A 319 12.34 12.15 23.55
C PHE A 319 12.83 11.97 25.00
N THR A 320 14.06 11.49 25.21
CA THR A 320 15.09 12.05 26.12
C THR A 320 16.35 11.15 26.22
N THR A 321 17.51 11.75 25.90
CA THR A 321 18.92 11.45 26.30
C THR A 321 19.53 10.04 26.13
N PRO A 322 20.78 9.90 25.62
CA PRO A 322 21.30 8.65 25.07
C PRO A 322 21.95 7.72 26.11
N ARG A 323 21.79 6.39 25.93
CA ARG A 323 22.79 5.39 26.36
C ARG A 323 22.92 4.25 25.33
N TYR A 324 24.13 4.18 24.76
CA TYR A 324 24.78 3.10 23.97
C TYR A 324 24.80 3.21 22.41
N PRO A 325 25.98 3.36 21.78
CA PRO A 325 26.14 3.39 20.33
C PRO A 325 26.17 2.01 19.67
N SER A 326 25.71 1.93 18.42
CA SER A 326 25.97 0.82 17.49
C SER A 326 26.64 1.37 16.22
N VAL A 327 27.82 0.86 15.86
CA VAL A 327 28.56 1.29 14.66
C VAL A 327 28.16 0.39 13.49
N TRP A 328 27.79 0.99 12.34
CA TRP A 328 27.39 0.25 11.14
C TRP A 328 28.38 0.50 9.98
N PRO A 329 28.66 -0.51 9.13
CA PRO A 329 29.61 -0.37 8.04
C PRO A 329 29.15 0.59 6.93
N PRO A 330 30.08 1.31 6.28
CA PRO A 330 29.77 2.33 5.26
C PRO A 330 29.06 1.77 4.00
N SER A 331 29.14 0.46 3.76
CA SER A 331 28.57 -0.18 2.56
C SER A 331 27.03 -0.31 2.56
N VAL A 332 26.34 0.09 3.63
CA VAL A 332 24.86 0.06 3.69
C VAL A 332 24.24 1.31 3.07
N PHE A 333 25.00 2.39 2.88
CA PHE A 333 24.47 3.66 2.39
C PHE A 333 25.43 4.35 1.43
N SER A 334 25.51 3.82 0.21
CA SER A 334 25.94 4.64 -0.93
C SER A 334 24.72 5.37 -1.48
N SER A 335 24.60 6.66 -1.17
CA SER A 335 23.82 7.62 -1.95
C SER A 335 24.79 8.64 -2.54
N PRO A 336 24.64 9.09 -3.81
CA PRO A 336 25.25 10.35 -4.21
C PRO A 336 24.61 11.53 -3.46
#